data_AF-A0A2V7HQE6-F1
#
_entry.id   AF-A0A2V7HQE6-F1
#
_cell.length_a   1.000
_cell.length_b   1.000
_cell.length_c   1.000
_cell.angle_alpha   90.00
_cell.angle_beta   90.00
_cell.angle_gamma   90.00
#
_symmetry.space_group_name_H-M   'P 1'
#
loop_
_entity.id
_entity.type
_entity.pdbx_description
1 polymer ?
#
loop_
_entity_poly.entity_id
_entity_poly.type
_entity_poly.pdbx_seq_one_letter_code
_entity_poly.pdbx_strand_id
1 'polypeptide(L)'
;MGPFQRRAKARAHWSRPALVLAGLGVVAYLGYRIGPRAVWDSIHALGWRLLVLLWFPFSLAAILDTLGWGILLRRHRVPFAVLLRARLAGEAVNLTTPTASVGGEPLKAYLLRPYVPLAEGLGSVVVDKTTVVAGQLLLLLAGLCLGATVLPTSHPLMLTMGLLLAVQIVAVSGFILVQMLGIFGGSGRILGRMGRGPTERYQSGLNAMDRWLSRF
;
A
#
# COMPACT_ATOMS: atom_id res chain seq x y z
N MET A 1 27.01 24.65 -15.08
CA MET A 1 26.03 24.12 -14.10
C MET A 1 25.75 25.20 -13.06
N GLY A 2 24.50 25.68 -12.97
CA GLY A 2 24.17 26.93 -12.24
C GLY A 2 23.93 26.76 -10.72
N PRO A 3 24.17 27.82 -9.91
CA PRO A 3 24.11 27.81 -8.45
C PRO A 3 22.71 27.51 -7.86
N PHE A 4 21.63 27.64 -8.65
CA PHE A 4 20.26 27.32 -8.23
C PHE A 4 20.00 25.81 -8.04
N GLN A 5 20.68 24.92 -8.78
CA GLN A 5 20.46 23.47 -8.65
C GLN A 5 21.10 22.87 -7.37
N ARG A 6 22.13 23.53 -6.79
CA ARG A 6 22.77 23.08 -5.55
C ARG A 6 21.91 23.33 -4.30
N ARG A 7 21.15 24.43 -4.24
CA ARG A 7 20.29 24.77 -3.09
C ARG A 7 19.05 23.88 -2.95
N ALA A 8 18.48 23.41 -4.06
CA ALA A 8 17.32 22.50 -4.05
C ALA A 8 17.67 21.09 -3.54
N LYS A 9 18.85 20.55 -3.88
CA LYS A 9 19.33 19.25 -3.35
C LYS A 9 19.69 19.32 -1.85
N ALA A 10 20.15 20.46 -1.36
CA ALA A 10 20.50 20.65 0.05
C ALA A 10 19.30 20.82 0.99
N ARG A 11 18.12 21.27 0.53
CA ARG A 11 16.90 21.32 1.36
C ARG A 11 16.18 19.97 1.49
N ALA A 12 16.36 19.06 0.54
CA ALA A 12 15.64 17.78 0.51
C ALA A 12 16.20 16.69 1.45
N HIS A 13 17.43 16.83 1.96
CA HIS A 13 18.04 15.81 2.83
C HIS A 13 17.75 16.00 4.33
N TRP A 14 17.38 17.21 4.78
CA TRP A 14 17.02 17.49 6.18
C TRP A 14 15.53 17.34 6.48
N SER A 15 14.66 17.35 5.45
CA SER A 15 13.21 17.22 5.64
C SER A 15 12.79 15.82 6.12
N ARG A 16 13.46 14.77 5.63
CA ARG A 16 13.19 13.38 6.03
C ARG A 16 13.46 13.10 7.51
N PRO A 17 14.64 13.40 8.07
CA PRO A 17 14.88 13.18 9.49
C PRO A 17 14.00 14.08 10.36
N ALA A 18 13.73 15.32 9.94
CA ALA A 18 12.82 16.21 10.67
C ALA A 18 11.38 15.65 10.74
N LEU A 19 10.86 15.08 9.66
CA LEU A 19 9.53 14.44 9.64
C LEU A 19 9.50 13.18 10.52
N VAL A 20 10.56 12.36 10.50
CA VAL A 20 10.68 11.18 11.36
C VAL A 20 10.72 11.59 12.84
N LEU A 21 11.52 12.60 13.19
CA LEU A 21 11.59 13.14 14.55
C LEU A 21 10.27 13.75 14.99
N ALA A 22 9.57 14.48 14.10
CA ALA A 22 8.24 15.00 14.37
C ALA A 22 7.23 13.87 14.64
N GLY A 23 7.23 12.82 13.82
CA GLY A 23 6.39 11.64 14.02
C GLY A 23 6.67 10.93 15.34
N LEU A 24 7.95 10.67 15.66
CA LEU A 24 8.37 10.13 16.95
C LEU A 24 7.94 11.03 18.12
N GLY A 25 8.07 12.34 17.96
CA GLY A 25 7.64 13.33 18.95
C GLY A 25 6.14 13.27 19.21
N VAL A 26 5.31 13.13 18.16
CA VAL A 26 3.86 12.96 18.30
C VAL A 26 3.53 11.65 19.02
N VAL A 27 4.17 10.54 18.67
CA VAL A 27 3.97 9.24 19.33
C VAL A 27 4.36 9.32 20.82
N ALA A 28 5.51 9.92 21.13
CA ALA A 28 5.96 10.11 22.50
C ALA A 28 5.00 11.03 23.30
N TYR A 29 4.53 12.12 22.69
CA TYR A 29 3.56 13.03 23.28
C TYR A 29 2.23 12.34 23.57
N LEU A 30 1.73 11.53 22.64
CA LEU A 30 0.51 10.73 22.85
C LEU A 30 0.70 9.73 23.98
N GLY A 31 1.83 9.01 24.02
CA GLY A 31 2.16 8.09 25.11
C GLY A 31 2.22 8.78 26.47
N TYR A 32 2.80 9.98 26.52
CA TYR A 32 2.83 10.81 27.72
C TYR A 32 1.43 11.28 28.14
N ARG A 33 0.60 11.76 27.19
CA ARG A 33 -0.76 12.25 27.44
C ARG A 33 -1.72 11.15 27.89
N ILE A 34 -1.63 9.96 27.30
CA ILE A 34 -2.43 8.80 27.69
C ILE A 34 -1.95 8.27 29.05
N GLY A 35 -0.64 8.39 29.31
CA GLY A 35 0.01 7.87 30.50
C GLY A 35 0.46 6.41 30.28
N PRO A 36 1.76 6.10 30.42
CA PRO A 36 2.27 4.75 30.14
C PRO A 36 1.66 3.68 31.05
N ARG A 37 1.25 4.05 32.28
CA ARG A 37 0.53 3.16 33.19
C ARG A 37 -0.84 2.76 32.65
N ALA A 38 -1.63 3.70 32.14
CA ALA A 38 -2.94 3.39 31.57
C ALA A 38 -2.85 2.45 30.34
N VAL A 39 -1.81 2.62 29.52
CA VAL A 39 -1.52 1.71 28.40
C VAL A 39 -1.16 0.31 28.92
N TRP A 40 -0.28 0.24 29.93
CA TRP A 40 0.13 -1.01 30.55
C TRP A 40 -1.05 -1.75 31.19
N ASP A 41 -1.89 -1.05 31.95
CA ASP A 41 -3.07 -1.60 32.60
C ASP A 41 -4.08 -2.13 31.57
N SER A 42 -4.23 -1.44 30.44
CA SER A 42 -5.06 -1.90 29.32
C SER A 42 -4.52 -3.19 28.70
N ILE A 43 -3.21 -3.26 28.45
CA ILE A 43 -2.56 -4.48 27.93
C ILE A 43 -2.74 -5.64 28.91
N HIS A 44 -2.55 -5.39 30.20
CA HIS A 44 -2.72 -6.39 31.26
C HIS A 44 -4.17 -6.86 31.39
N ALA A 45 -5.13 -5.95 31.31
CA ALA A 45 -6.56 -6.27 31.38
C ALA A 45 -7.01 -7.15 30.21
N LEU A 46 -6.45 -6.94 29.01
CA LEU A 46 -6.71 -7.81 27.86
C LEU A 46 -5.97 -9.16 27.97
N GLY A 47 -4.75 -9.18 28.51
CA GLY A 47 -3.97 -10.39 28.70
C GLY A 47 -3.84 -11.21 27.40
N TRP A 48 -4.10 -12.52 27.47
CA TRP A 48 -4.05 -13.41 26.30
C TRP A 48 -5.10 -13.08 25.22
N ARG A 49 -6.20 -12.39 25.60
CA ARG A 49 -7.27 -11.99 24.65
C ARG A 49 -6.75 -10.96 23.66
N LEU A 50 -5.71 -10.19 24.01
CA LEU A 50 -5.03 -9.28 23.09
C LEU A 50 -4.48 -10.03 21.86
N LEU A 51 -3.91 -11.24 22.06
CA LEU A 51 -3.40 -12.05 20.96
C LEU A 51 -4.52 -12.45 20.02
N VAL A 52 -5.68 -12.88 20.55
CA VAL A 52 -6.85 -13.20 19.74
C VAL A 52 -7.34 -11.95 18.99
N LEU A 53 -7.46 -10.82 19.69
CA LEU A 53 -7.92 -9.55 19.12
C LEU A 53 -7.00 -9.02 18.02
N LEU A 54 -5.70 -9.30 18.09
CA LEU A 54 -4.74 -8.93 17.05
C LEU A 54 -4.73 -9.94 15.90
N TRP A 55 -4.64 -11.22 16.24
CA TRP A 55 -4.39 -12.28 15.28
C TRP A 55 -5.63 -12.62 14.45
N PHE A 56 -6.81 -12.61 15.06
CA PHE A 56 -8.05 -12.97 14.37
C PHE A 56 -8.41 -11.97 13.27
N PRO A 57 -8.53 -10.65 13.52
CA PRO A 57 -8.87 -9.69 12.47
C PRO A 57 -7.79 -9.62 11.39
N PHE A 58 -6.51 -9.67 11.78
CA PHE A 58 -5.41 -9.67 10.83
C PHE A 58 -5.45 -10.90 9.90
N SER A 59 -5.62 -12.09 10.46
CA SER A 59 -5.68 -13.33 9.68
C SER A 59 -6.91 -13.36 8.79
N LEU A 60 -8.06 -12.94 9.30
CA LEU A 60 -9.29 -12.86 8.53
C LEU A 60 -9.16 -11.88 7.37
N ALA A 61 -8.64 -10.68 7.62
CA ALA A 61 -8.38 -9.69 6.56
C ALA A 61 -7.40 -10.22 5.52
N ALA A 62 -6.30 -10.84 5.95
CA ALA A 62 -5.32 -11.43 5.04
C ALA A 62 -5.94 -12.51 4.14
N ILE A 63 -6.78 -13.39 4.70
CA ILE A 63 -7.46 -14.45 3.94
C ILE A 63 -8.46 -13.84 2.95
N LEU A 64 -9.35 -12.94 3.41
CA LEU A 64 -10.38 -12.34 2.56
C LEU A 64 -9.76 -11.56 1.41
N ASP A 65 -8.73 -10.78 1.69
CA ASP A 65 -8.03 -10.05 0.66
C ASP A 65 -7.29 -10.98 -0.31
N THR A 66 -6.68 -12.07 0.17
CA THR A 66 -6.06 -13.08 -0.71
C THR A 66 -7.11 -13.73 -1.62
N LEU A 67 -8.32 -14.01 -1.11
CA LEU A 67 -9.41 -14.52 -1.92
C LEU A 67 -9.83 -13.50 -2.99
N GLY A 68 -9.98 -12.23 -2.60
CA GLY A 68 -10.26 -11.12 -3.53
C GLY A 68 -9.20 -11.02 -4.64
N TRP A 69 -7.93 -11.10 -4.26
CA TRP A 69 -6.81 -11.10 -5.20
C TRP A 69 -6.80 -12.34 -6.11
N GLY A 70 -7.19 -13.51 -5.59
CA GLY A 70 -7.35 -14.73 -6.37
C GLY A 70 -8.39 -14.61 -7.48
N ILE A 71 -9.46 -13.83 -7.28
CA ILE A 71 -10.49 -13.55 -8.30
C ILE A 71 -9.87 -12.78 -9.48
N LEU A 72 -8.97 -11.83 -9.21
CA LEU A 72 -8.25 -11.06 -10.24
C LEU A 72 -7.35 -11.95 -11.10
N LEU A 73 -6.81 -13.03 -10.52
CA LEU A 73 -5.87 -13.94 -11.18
C LEU A 73 -6.51 -15.26 -11.63
N ARG A 74 -7.84 -15.33 -11.70
CA ARG A 74 -8.58 -16.58 -11.93
C ARG A 74 -8.21 -17.31 -13.23
N ARG A 75 -7.73 -16.57 -14.24
CA ARG A 75 -7.24 -17.13 -15.52
C ARG A 75 -5.97 -17.97 -15.36
N HIS A 76 -5.14 -17.68 -14.36
CA HIS A 76 -3.83 -18.30 -14.15
C HIS A 76 -3.85 -19.46 -13.12
N ARG A 77 -5.00 -19.72 -12.48
CA ARG A 77 -5.21 -20.82 -11.52
C ARG A 77 -4.11 -20.93 -10.45
N VAL A 78 -3.68 -19.79 -9.90
CA VAL A 78 -2.65 -19.76 -8.85
C VAL A 78 -3.18 -20.42 -7.56
N PRO A 79 -2.44 -21.34 -6.92
CA PRO A 79 -2.86 -21.93 -5.66
C PRO A 79 -3.01 -20.87 -4.56
N PHE A 80 -4.07 -20.96 -3.75
CA PHE A 80 -4.33 -20.01 -2.66
C PHE A 80 -3.15 -19.85 -1.71
N ALA A 81 -2.47 -20.95 -1.36
CA ALA A 81 -1.29 -20.91 -0.48
C ALA A 81 -0.14 -20.06 -1.06
N VAL A 82 0.03 -20.06 -2.39
CA VAL A 82 1.05 -19.24 -3.06
C VAL A 82 0.66 -17.76 -2.99
N LEU A 83 -0.61 -17.43 -3.26
CA LEU A 83 -1.13 -16.07 -3.14
C LEU A 83 -1.00 -15.54 -1.71
N LEU A 84 -1.37 -16.35 -0.71
CA LEU A 84 -1.29 -15.99 0.69
C LEU A 84 0.16 -15.72 1.12
N ARG A 85 1.09 -16.62 0.78
CA ARG A 85 2.52 -16.44 1.08
C ARG A 85 3.10 -15.20 0.41
N ALA A 86 2.78 -14.97 -0.86
CA ALA A 86 3.22 -13.78 -1.58
C ALA A 86 2.68 -12.50 -0.91
N ARG A 87 1.42 -12.51 -0.48
CA ARG A 87 0.78 -11.39 0.22
C ARG A 87 1.44 -11.11 1.57
N LEU A 88 1.65 -12.14 2.40
CA LEU A 88 2.32 -12.01 3.69
C LEU A 88 3.76 -11.53 3.55
N ALA A 89 4.51 -12.03 2.56
CA ALA A 89 5.87 -11.57 2.30
C ALA A 89 5.92 -10.09 1.87
N GLY A 90 5.02 -9.68 0.98
CA GLY A 90 4.89 -8.28 0.60
C GLY A 90 4.47 -7.38 1.77
N GLU A 91 3.56 -7.86 2.62
CA GLU A 91 3.12 -7.10 3.79
C GLU A 91 4.24 -6.95 4.82
N ALA A 92 5.01 -8.00 5.07
CA ALA A 92 6.19 -7.94 5.93
C ALA A 92 7.20 -6.90 5.44
N VAL A 93 7.43 -6.81 4.13
CA VAL A 93 8.28 -5.76 3.54
C VAL A 93 7.66 -4.38 3.71
N ASN A 94 6.36 -4.24 3.49
CA ASN A 94 5.68 -2.96 3.66
C ASN A 94 5.69 -2.44 5.10
N LEU A 95 5.63 -3.33 6.09
CA LEU A 95 5.69 -2.98 7.51
C LEU A 95 7.10 -2.66 7.99
N THR A 96 8.13 -3.27 7.39
CA THR A 96 9.53 -3.10 7.83
C THR A 96 10.28 -2.02 7.07
N THR A 97 9.84 -1.65 5.86
CA THR A 97 10.52 -0.64 5.05
C THR A 97 9.96 0.76 5.30
N PRO A 98 10.82 1.77 5.56
CA PRO A 98 10.39 3.15 5.80
C PRO A 98 9.82 3.85 4.54
N THR A 99 9.77 3.13 3.42
CA THR A 99 9.20 3.59 2.15
C THR A 99 7.73 3.19 1.96
N ALA A 100 7.10 2.51 2.95
CA ALA A 100 5.66 2.23 3.05
C ALA A 100 4.95 2.04 1.69
N SER A 101 4.82 0.80 1.23
CA SER A 101 4.12 0.41 -0.03
C SER A 101 4.88 0.64 -1.34
N VAL A 102 6.19 0.88 -1.31
CA VAL A 102 7.03 0.96 -2.53
C VAL A 102 7.77 -0.36 -2.81
N GLY A 103 7.96 -1.22 -1.79
CA GLY A 103 8.73 -2.46 -1.89
C GLY A 103 7.90 -3.74 -1.91
N GLY A 104 6.81 -3.81 -1.14
CA GLY A 104 6.04 -5.04 -0.99
C GLY A 104 5.20 -5.39 -2.21
N GLU A 105 4.71 -4.41 -2.93
CA GLU A 105 3.83 -4.58 -4.10
C GLU A 105 4.59 -5.18 -5.30
N PRO A 106 5.79 -4.69 -5.70
CA PRO A 106 6.62 -5.37 -6.69
C PRO A 106 7.03 -6.78 -6.24
N LEU A 107 7.28 -6.97 -4.94
CA LEU A 107 7.63 -8.28 -4.40
C LEU A 107 6.47 -9.29 -4.55
N LYS A 108 5.22 -8.89 -4.26
CA LYS A 108 4.02 -9.71 -4.47
C LYS A 108 3.97 -10.22 -5.92
N ALA A 109 4.11 -9.31 -6.89
CA ALA A 109 4.10 -9.67 -8.31
C ALA A 109 5.31 -10.55 -8.71
N TYR A 110 6.50 -10.27 -8.18
CA TYR A 110 7.70 -11.05 -8.43
C TYR A 110 7.58 -12.49 -7.92
N LEU A 111 7.00 -12.70 -6.74
CA LEU A 111 6.78 -14.04 -6.17
C LEU A 111 5.76 -14.85 -6.98
N LEU A 112 4.84 -14.20 -7.68
CA LEU A 112 3.87 -14.84 -8.56
C LEU A 112 4.37 -15.11 -9.98
N ARG A 113 5.57 -14.63 -10.35
CA ARG A 113 6.14 -14.82 -11.69
C ARG A 113 6.13 -16.26 -12.24
N PRO A 114 6.22 -17.35 -11.43
CA PRO A 114 6.18 -18.70 -11.98
C PRO A 114 4.79 -19.08 -12.51
N TYR A 115 3.74 -18.35 -12.10
CA TYR A 115 2.35 -18.63 -12.45
C TYR A 115 1.72 -17.54 -13.31
N VAL A 116 2.16 -16.29 -13.18
CA VAL A 116 1.53 -15.12 -13.81
C VAL A 116 2.62 -14.26 -14.47
N PRO A 117 2.46 -13.82 -15.73
CA PRO A 117 3.36 -12.86 -16.35
C PRO A 117 3.52 -11.61 -15.48
N LEU A 118 4.75 -11.11 -15.34
CA LEU A 118 5.06 -10.03 -14.38
C LEU A 118 4.19 -8.77 -14.60
N ALA A 119 3.89 -8.42 -15.84
CA ALA A 119 3.04 -7.28 -16.17
C ALA A 119 1.59 -7.47 -15.67
N GLU A 120 1.03 -8.66 -15.85
CA GLU A 120 -0.30 -9.02 -15.35
C GLU A 120 -0.31 -9.13 -13.82
N GLY A 121 0.75 -9.68 -13.23
CA GLY A 121 0.94 -9.74 -11.78
C GLY A 121 0.97 -8.35 -11.16
N LEU A 122 1.76 -7.43 -11.71
CA LEU A 122 1.81 -6.03 -11.27
C LEU A 122 0.46 -5.33 -11.44
N GLY A 123 -0.20 -5.51 -12.59
CA GLY A 123 -1.54 -4.98 -12.82
C GLY A 123 -2.55 -5.47 -11.77
N SER A 124 -2.52 -6.77 -11.46
CA SER A 124 -3.41 -7.36 -10.45
C SER A 124 -3.17 -6.78 -9.05
N VAL A 125 -1.91 -6.51 -8.66
CA VAL A 125 -1.57 -5.93 -7.35
C VAL A 125 -2.04 -4.47 -7.26
N VAL A 126 -1.95 -3.71 -8.35
CA VAL A 126 -2.46 -2.33 -8.39
C VAL A 126 -3.98 -2.33 -8.25
N VAL A 127 -4.68 -3.20 -8.98
CA VAL A 127 -6.15 -3.30 -8.88
C VAL A 127 -6.56 -3.76 -7.48
N ASP A 128 -5.90 -4.79 -6.92
CA ASP A 128 -6.12 -5.26 -5.54
C ASP A 128 -6.00 -4.12 -4.52
N LYS A 129 -4.92 -3.32 -4.59
CA LYS A 129 -4.72 -2.17 -3.69
C LYS A 129 -5.80 -1.10 -3.88
N THR A 130 -6.17 -0.80 -5.12
CA THR A 130 -7.24 0.17 -5.41
C THR A 130 -8.58 -0.31 -4.88
N THR A 131 -8.90 -1.61 -4.98
CA THR A 131 -10.11 -2.20 -4.42
C THR A 131 -10.13 -2.10 -2.89
N VAL A 132 -9.01 -2.36 -2.22
CA VAL A 132 -8.90 -2.17 -0.75
C VAL A 132 -9.16 -0.72 -0.37
N VAL A 133 -8.52 0.23 -1.06
CA VAL A 133 -8.67 1.67 -0.80
C VAL A 133 -10.12 2.13 -1.04
N ALA A 134 -10.77 1.65 -2.10
CA ALA A 134 -12.17 1.92 -2.37
C ALA A 134 -13.08 1.33 -1.29
N GLY A 135 -12.80 0.10 -0.83
CA GLY A 135 -13.53 -0.55 0.25
C GLY A 135 -13.44 0.24 1.57
N GLN A 136 -12.27 0.79 1.90
CA GLN A 136 -12.10 1.64 3.08
C GLN A 136 -12.92 2.94 2.99
N LEU A 137 -12.96 3.57 1.81
CA LEU A 137 -13.78 4.75 1.57
C LEU A 137 -15.27 4.45 1.77
N LEU A 138 -15.75 3.35 1.19
CA LEU A 138 -17.14 2.91 1.33
C LEU A 138 -17.48 2.56 2.78
N LEU A 139 -16.56 1.90 3.49
CA LEU A 139 -16.76 1.54 4.89
C LEU A 139 -16.85 2.79 5.78
N LEU A 140 -15.96 3.78 5.57
CA LEU A 140 -16.00 5.03 6.32
C LEU A 140 -17.29 5.81 6.02
N LEU A 141 -17.71 5.86 4.75
CA LEU A 141 -18.97 6.49 4.36
C LEU A 141 -20.17 5.79 5.02
N ALA A 142 -20.23 4.46 4.97
CA ALA A 142 -21.29 3.69 5.62
C ALA A 142 -21.29 3.91 7.14
N GLY A 143 -20.11 3.94 7.76
CA GLY A 143 -19.97 4.25 9.18
C GLY A 143 -20.45 5.67 9.52
N LEU A 144 -20.21 6.65 8.65
CA LEU A 144 -20.69 8.02 8.83
C LEU A 144 -22.21 8.11 8.71
N CYS A 145 -22.81 7.41 7.72
CA CYS A 145 -24.26 7.34 7.56
C CYS A 145 -24.93 6.67 8.76
N LEU A 146 -24.39 5.54 9.23
CA LEU A 146 -24.87 4.88 10.45
C LEU A 146 -24.65 5.76 11.70
N GLY A 147 -23.52 6.46 11.76
CA GLY A 147 -23.25 7.40 12.84
C GLY A 147 -24.30 8.50 12.90
N ALA A 148 -24.72 9.04 11.76
CA ALA A 148 -25.74 10.07 11.68
C ALA A 148 -27.14 9.61 12.13
N THR A 149 -27.43 8.30 12.13
CA THR A 149 -28.70 7.76 12.64
C THR A 149 -28.67 7.41 14.12
N VAL A 150 -27.49 7.14 14.68
CA VAL A 150 -27.32 6.66 16.06
C VAL A 150 -26.79 7.73 17.01
N LEU A 151 -25.95 8.65 16.52
CA LEU A 151 -25.26 9.65 17.32
C LEU A 151 -25.81 11.06 17.05
N PRO A 152 -25.80 11.95 18.05
CA PRO A 152 -26.04 13.37 17.82
C PRO A 152 -25.04 13.94 16.82
N THR A 153 -25.49 14.84 15.95
CA THR A 153 -24.62 15.50 14.95
C THR A 153 -23.48 16.30 15.58
N SER A 154 -23.66 16.78 16.82
CA SER A 154 -22.64 17.48 17.61
C SER A 154 -21.59 16.56 18.23
N HIS A 155 -21.73 15.23 18.13
CA HIS A 155 -20.79 14.30 18.73
C HIS A 155 -19.40 14.43 18.07
N PRO A 156 -18.29 14.56 18.84
CA PRO A 156 -16.95 14.78 18.28
C PRO A 156 -16.49 13.73 17.25
N LEU A 157 -17.02 12.50 17.38
CA LEU A 157 -16.78 11.41 16.42
C LEU A 157 -17.28 11.77 15.01
N MET A 158 -18.40 12.48 14.88
CA MET A 158 -18.97 12.84 13.58
C MET A 158 -18.06 13.79 12.82
N LEU A 159 -17.54 14.82 13.51
CA LEU A 159 -16.54 15.73 12.94
C LEU A 159 -15.28 14.98 12.54
N THR A 160 -14.79 14.08 13.40
CA THR A 160 -13.57 13.30 13.14
C THR A 160 -13.74 12.41 11.91
N MET A 161 -14.86 11.68 11.80
CA MET A 161 -15.15 10.83 10.64
C MET A 161 -15.32 11.65 9.36
N GLY A 162 -15.97 12.81 9.42
CA GLY A 162 -16.09 13.72 8.27
C GLY A 162 -14.74 14.27 7.78
N LEU A 163 -13.87 14.68 8.71
CA LEU A 163 -12.50 15.11 8.38
C LEU A 163 -11.66 13.97 7.80
N LEU A 164 -11.75 12.77 8.38
CA LEU A 164 -11.05 11.59 7.86
C LEU A 164 -11.55 11.23 6.46
N LEU A 165 -12.85 11.35 6.20
CA LEU A 165 -13.43 11.11 4.88
C LEU A 165 -12.89 12.11 3.85
N ALA A 166 -12.82 13.40 4.20
CA ALA A 166 -12.24 14.43 3.33
C ALA A 166 -10.76 14.14 3.03
N VAL A 167 -9.97 13.79 4.04
CA VAL A 167 -8.56 13.40 3.87
C VAL A 167 -8.44 12.16 2.97
N GLN A 168 -9.31 11.17 3.16
CA GLN A 168 -9.30 9.95 2.37
C GLN A 168 -9.66 10.22 0.91
N ILE A 169 -10.64 11.07 0.62
CA ILE A 169 -10.99 11.48 -0.74
C ILE A 169 -9.78 12.15 -1.41
N VAL A 170 -9.13 13.10 -0.75
CA VAL A 170 -7.93 13.77 -1.29
C VAL A 170 -6.80 12.77 -1.54
N ALA A 171 -6.56 11.85 -0.61
CA ALA A 171 -5.52 10.83 -0.75
C ALA A 171 -5.82 9.86 -1.90
N VAL A 172 -7.06 9.39 -2.03
CA VAL A 172 -7.52 8.51 -3.12
C VAL A 172 -7.41 9.21 -4.46
N SER A 173 -7.87 10.46 -4.58
CA SER A 173 -7.77 11.25 -5.80
C SER A 173 -6.32 11.47 -6.21
N GLY A 174 -5.44 11.82 -5.25
CA GLY A 174 -4.00 11.94 -5.49
C GLY A 174 -3.37 10.62 -5.93
N PHE A 175 -3.73 9.52 -5.29
CA PHE A 175 -3.26 8.18 -5.65
C PHE A 175 -3.69 7.77 -7.06
N ILE A 176 -4.96 7.98 -7.42
CA ILE A 176 -5.49 7.71 -8.77
C ILE A 176 -4.76 8.58 -9.80
N LEU A 177 -4.53 9.87 -9.51
CA LEU A 177 -3.77 10.75 -10.39
C LEU A 177 -2.35 10.23 -10.63
N VAL A 178 -1.64 9.82 -9.57
CA VAL A 178 -0.31 9.20 -9.66
C VAL A 178 -0.32 7.90 -10.46
N GLN A 179 -1.37 7.07 -10.31
CA GLN A 179 -1.55 5.86 -11.10
C GLN A 179 -1.77 6.16 -12.59
N MET A 180 -2.64 7.12 -12.92
CA MET A 180 -2.90 7.54 -14.32
C MET A 180 -1.66 8.14 -14.99
N LEU A 181 -0.79 8.78 -14.21
CA LEU A 181 0.50 9.29 -14.69
C LEU A 181 1.55 8.18 -14.94
N GLY A 182 1.22 6.90 -14.70
CA GLY A 182 2.01 5.75 -15.13
C GLY A 182 3.30 5.50 -14.34
N ILE A 183 3.44 6.09 -13.15
CA ILE A 183 4.68 6.04 -12.34
C ILE A 183 5.00 4.60 -11.87
N PHE A 184 3.99 3.77 -11.64
CA PHE A 184 4.19 2.37 -11.24
C PHE A 184 4.75 1.48 -12.37
N GLY A 185 4.38 1.74 -13.63
CA GLY A 185 5.01 1.13 -14.82
C GLY A 185 6.41 1.72 -15.13
N GLY A 186 6.76 2.86 -14.51
CA GLY A 186 8.04 3.54 -14.65
C GLY A 186 9.19 2.93 -13.85
N SER A 187 8.90 2.07 -12.86
CA SER A 187 9.92 1.38 -12.06
C SER A 187 10.85 0.48 -12.92
N GLY A 188 10.32 -0.15 -13.97
CA GLY A 188 11.12 -0.85 -14.98
C GLY A 188 12.00 0.07 -15.83
N ARG A 189 11.55 1.30 -16.10
CA ARG A 189 12.34 2.35 -16.78
C ARG A 189 13.43 2.93 -15.89
N ILE A 190 13.20 3.00 -14.58
CA ILE A 190 14.19 3.44 -13.59
C ILE A 190 15.27 2.36 -13.39
N LEU A 191 14.89 1.07 -13.38
CA LEU A 191 15.87 -0.03 -13.41
C LEU A 191 16.73 -0.01 -14.69
N GLY A 192 16.12 0.31 -15.84
CA GLY A 192 16.85 0.51 -17.10
C GLY A 192 17.80 1.73 -17.09
N ARG A 193 17.52 2.75 -16.26
CA ARG A 193 18.39 3.92 -16.07
C ARG A 193 19.50 3.71 -15.03
N MET A 194 19.43 2.65 -14.21
CA MET A 194 20.47 2.31 -13.22
C MET A 194 21.59 1.39 -13.77
N GLY A 195 21.72 1.26 -15.09
CA GLY A 195 22.93 0.71 -15.71
C GLY A 195 23.14 -0.81 -15.59
N ARG A 196 22.14 -1.57 -15.14
CA ARG A 196 22.07 -3.01 -15.43
C ARG A 196 21.23 -3.18 -16.70
N GLY A 197 21.90 -3.10 -17.85
CA GLY A 197 21.28 -3.11 -19.16
C GLY A 197 20.36 -4.32 -19.39
N PRO A 198 19.30 -4.20 -20.21
CA PRO A 198 18.48 -5.32 -20.61
C PRO A 198 19.31 -6.29 -21.47
N THR A 199 19.48 -7.52 -20.97
CA THR A 199 20.05 -8.64 -21.71
C THR A 199 19.37 -8.77 -23.09
N GLU A 200 20.16 -8.97 -24.15
CA GLU A 200 19.77 -9.07 -25.59
C GLU A 200 18.55 -9.97 -25.89
N ARG A 201 18.18 -10.85 -24.94
CA ARG A 201 16.95 -11.66 -24.94
C ARG A 201 15.64 -10.86 -24.95
N TYR A 202 15.61 -9.63 -24.42
CA TYR A 202 14.39 -8.81 -24.38
C TYR A 202 14.16 -8.05 -25.69
N GLN A 203 15.24 -7.64 -26.37
CA GLN A 203 15.17 -6.97 -27.68
C GLN A 203 14.74 -7.93 -28.79
N SER A 204 15.18 -9.19 -28.72
CA SER A 204 14.72 -10.23 -29.67
C SER A 204 13.23 -10.55 -29.51
N GLY A 205 12.67 -10.45 -28.30
CA GLY A 205 11.23 -10.58 -28.03
C GLY A 205 10.40 -9.42 -28.61
N LEU A 206 10.86 -8.18 -28.43
CA LEU A 206 10.18 -7.00 -28.98
C LEU A 206 10.23 -6.98 -30.52
N ASN A 207 11.36 -7.35 -31.11
CA ASN A 207 11.49 -7.48 -32.56
C ASN A 207 10.65 -8.64 -33.12
N ALA A 208 10.36 -9.67 -32.32
CA ALA A 208 9.45 -10.74 -32.72
C ALA A 208 7.97 -10.29 -32.65
N MET A 209 7.62 -9.44 -31.69
CA MET A 209 6.29 -8.84 -31.57
C MET A 209 5.99 -7.86 -32.71
N ASP A 210 6.94 -7.00 -33.09
CA ASP A 210 6.78 -6.08 -34.23
C ASP A 210 6.60 -6.83 -35.56
N ARG A 211 7.34 -7.93 -35.76
CA ARG A 211 7.18 -8.79 -36.95
C ARG A 211 5.84 -9.54 -36.97
N TRP A 212 5.19 -9.71 -35.83
CA TRP A 212 3.88 -10.35 -35.73
C TRP A 212 2.74 -9.37 -36.01
N LEU A 213 2.90 -8.11 -35.58
CA LEU A 213 1.95 -7.03 -35.84
C LEU A 213 1.96 -6.57 -37.30
N SER A 214 3.07 -6.70 -38.02
CA SER A 214 3.15 -6.34 -39.44
C SER A 214 2.54 -7.38 -40.40
N ARG A 215 1.92 -8.43 -39.87
CA ARG A 215 1.25 -9.50 -40.65
C ARG A 215 -0.28 -9.44 -40.57
N PHE A 216 -0.81 -8.48 -39.84
CA PHE A 216 -2.21 -8.04 -39.86
C PHE A 216 -2.29 -6.62 -40.39
#